data_AF-A0A1H1KKH7-F1
#
_entry.id   AF-A0A1H1KKH7-F1
#
_cell.length_a   1.000
_cell.length_b   1.000
_cell.length_c   1.000
_cell.angle_alpha   90.00
_cell.angle_beta   90.00
_cell.angle_gamma   90.00
#
_symmetry.space_group_name_H-M   'P 1'
#
loop_
_entity.id
_entity.type
_entity.pdbx_description
1 polymer ?
#
loop_
_entity_poly.entity_id
_entity_poly.type
_entity_poly.pdbx_seq_one_letter_code
_entity_poly.pdbx_strand_id
1 'polypeptide(L)'
;MESNSFFLRRAVARGADWHVSYPALCMASSTDPVDERRKQIVVAAADDATIRMAFFSSLGAILDFRAAWTEMDAATRGWLAFTTRWNRWWLPDVAALASIERYAHAPTDVRLAGGSASVAPHDTEAFRRYLDTVEQHYRRDEAISRALFPAEAPFALHSGCLTP
;
A
#
# COMPACT_ATOMS: atom_id res chain seq x y z
N MET A 1 21.89 -15.93 5.96
CA MET A 1 20.46 -16.10 6.34
C MET A 1 20.19 -15.28 7.59
N GLU A 2 20.44 -13.96 7.55
CA GLU A 2 20.21 -13.05 8.70
C GLU A 2 19.32 -11.86 8.34
N SER A 3 19.25 -11.51 7.05
CA SER A 3 18.51 -10.35 6.52
C SER A 3 17.00 -10.47 6.63
N ASN A 4 16.44 -11.68 6.43
CA ASN A 4 15.02 -11.94 6.67
C ASN A 4 14.66 -11.71 8.14
N SER A 5 15.61 -11.86 9.08
CA SER A 5 15.33 -11.59 10.49
C SER A 5 15.10 -10.12 10.77
N PHE A 6 15.79 -9.20 10.07
CA PHE A 6 15.61 -7.76 10.30
C PHE A 6 14.24 -7.28 9.85
N PHE A 7 13.83 -7.65 8.63
CA PHE A 7 12.50 -7.32 8.11
C PHE A 7 11.41 -7.89 9.03
N LEU A 8 11.48 -9.19 9.37
CA LEU A 8 10.46 -9.83 10.21
C LEU A 8 10.41 -9.25 11.63
N ARG A 9 11.51 -8.72 12.15
CA ARG A 9 11.53 -8.03 13.46
C ARG A 9 10.91 -6.64 13.42
N ARG A 10 10.88 -5.98 12.26
CA ARG A 10 10.39 -4.60 12.09
C ARG A 10 9.03 -4.50 11.42
N ALA A 11 8.64 -5.54 10.69
CA ALA A 11 7.34 -5.64 10.03
C ALA A 11 6.28 -6.09 11.03
N VAL A 12 5.23 -5.28 11.16
CA VAL A 12 4.05 -5.59 11.95
C VAL A 12 2.93 -5.98 11.00
N ALA A 13 2.43 -7.22 11.12
CA ALA A 13 1.22 -7.63 10.42
C ALA A 13 0.02 -6.84 10.98
N ARG A 14 -0.74 -6.20 10.10
CA ARG A 14 -1.89 -5.38 10.49
C ARG A 14 -3.17 -6.23 10.53
N GLY A 15 -4.05 -5.87 11.46
CA GLY A 15 -5.28 -6.60 11.75
C GLY A 15 -6.50 -6.01 11.04
N ALA A 16 -7.68 -6.48 11.43
CA ALA A 16 -8.95 -6.17 10.77
C ALA A 16 -9.23 -4.67 10.61
N ASP A 17 -8.77 -3.81 11.53
CA ASP A 17 -8.97 -2.36 11.45
C ASP A 17 -8.33 -1.75 10.19
N TRP A 18 -7.18 -2.25 9.74
CA TRP A 18 -6.56 -1.83 8.49
C TRP A 18 -7.26 -2.43 7.28
N HIS A 19 -7.65 -3.70 7.34
CA HIS A 19 -8.33 -4.35 6.21
C HIS A 19 -9.68 -3.69 5.89
N VAL A 20 -10.44 -3.28 6.91
CA VAL A 20 -11.71 -2.56 6.73
C VAL A 20 -11.49 -1.12 6.23
N SER A 21 -10.37 -0.49 6.63
CA SER A 21 -10.04 0.88 6.21
C SER A 21 -9.52 0.96 4.77
N TYR A 22 -8.79 -0.07 4.32
CA TYR A 22 -8.01 -0.04 3.07
C TYR A 22 -8.38 -1.14 2.06
N PRO A 23 -9.66 -1.45 1.81
CA PRO A 23 -10.05 -2.51 0.90
C PRO A 23 -9.70 -2.21 -0.56
N ALA A 24 -9.74 -0.94 -1.01
CA ALA A 24 -9.41 -0.59 -2.40
C ALA A 24 -7.91 -0.79 -2.67
N LEU A 25 -7.04 -0.44 -1.73
CA LEU A 25 -5.60 -0.73 -1.78
C LEU A 25 -5.32 -2.23 -1.84
N CYS A 26 -5.98 -3.04 -1.00
CA CYS A 26 -5.87 -4.49 -1.07
C CYS A 26 -6.29 -5.02 -2.45
N MET A 27 -7.44 -4.58 -2.96
CA MET A 27 -7.95 -5.00 -4.27
C MET A 27 -7.07 -4.54 -5.43
N ALA A 28 -6.56 -3.32 -5.39
CA ALA A 28 -5.66 -2.79 -6.41
C ALA A 28 -4.37 -3.59 -6.53
N SER A 29 -3.90 -4.20 -5.44
CA SER A 29 -2.75 -5.12 -5.47
C SER A 29 -3.09 -6.49 -6.10
N SER A 30 -4.38 -6.82 -6.22
CA SER A 30 -4.90 -8.07 -6.79
C SER A 30 -5.49 -7.92 -8.20
N THR A 31 -5.75 -6.68 -8.65
CA THR A 31 -6.44 -6.37 -9.91
C THR A 31 -5.41 -5.92 -10.97
N ASP A 32 -5.22 -6.72 -12.02
CA ASP A 32 -4.25 -6.46 -13.09
C ASP A 32 -4.89 -5.71 -14.27
N PRO A 33 -4.13 -4.83 -14.97
CA PRO A 33 -4.23 -4.73 -16.42
C PRO A 33 -3.61 -6.00 -17.05
N VAL A 34 -4.25 -6.55 -18.07
CA VAL A 34 -4.00 -7.86 -18.72
C VAL A 34 -2.54 -8.17 -19.09
N ASP A 35 -1.66 -7.15 -19.18
CA ASP A 35 -0.27 -7.26 -19.66
C ASP A 35 0.83 -7.02 -18.61
N GLU A 36 0.50 -6.65 -17.37
CA GLU A 36 1.50 -6.47 -16.29
C GLU A 36 1.42 -7.58 -15.23
N ARG A 37 2.57 -8.00 -14.70
CA ARG A 37 2.61 -8.92 -13.55
C ARG A 37 2.05 -8.23 -12.31
N ARG A 38 1.14 -8.91 -11.58
CA ARG A 38 0.69 -8.56 -10.22
C ARG A 38 1.81 -7.98 -9.36
N LYS A 39 1.80 -6.67 -9.14
CA LYS A 39 2.69 -5.98 -8.21
C LYS A 39 1.98 -5.74 -6.89
N GLN A 40 2.70 -5.93 -5.78
CA GLN A 40 2.22 -5.42 -4.50
C GLN A 40 2.23 -3.90 -4.54
N ILE A 41 1.34 -3.28 -3.75
CA ILE A 41 1.35 -1.83 -3.55
C ILE A 41 2.13 -1.55 -2.26
N VAL A 42 3.10 -0.66 -2.37
CA VAL A 42 3.86 -0.13 -1.24
C VAL A 42 3.48 1.32 -1.08
N VAL A 43 2.86 1.67 0.03
CA VAL A 43 2.65 3.07 0.42
C VAL A 43 3.73 3.43 1.42
N ALA A 44 4.61 4.36 1.07
CA ALA A 44 5.80 4.66 1.86
C ALA A 44 5.97 6.15 2.15
N ALA A 45 6.54 6.45 3.30
CA ALA A 45 7.00 7.78 3.68
C ALA A 45 8.45 7.66 4.16
N ALA A 46 9.28 8.63 3.80
CA ALA A 46 10.68 8.64 4.13
C ALA A 46 11.16 10.06 4.43
N ASP A 47 12.07 10.18 5.39
CA ASP A 47 12.87 11.36 5.67
C ASP A 47 14.36 10.97 5.74
N ASP A 48 15.25 11.90 6.08
CA ASP A 48 16.70 11.65 6.12
C ASP A 48 17.11 10.66 7.23
N ALA A 49 16.22 10.31 8.16
CA ALA A 49 16.53 9.42 9.28
C ALA A 49 15.88 8.05 9.13
N THR A 50 14.66 7.99 8.60
CA THR A 50 13.76 6.85 8.68
C THR A 50 12.93 6.63 7.43
N ILE A 51 12.51 5.39 7.26
CA ILE A 51 11.48 5.00 6.30
C ILE A 51 10.38 4.21 7.01
N ARG A 52 9.15 4.44 6.57
CA ARG A 52 7.99 3.62 6.88
C ARG A 52 7.32 3.16 5.59
N MET A 53 6.94 1.89 5.54
CA MET A 53 6.32 1.25 4.38
C MET A 53 5.14 0.38 4.81
N ALA A 54 3.98 0.59 4.21
CA ALA A 54 2.86 -0.33 4.27
C ALA A 54 2.78 -1.14 2.96
N PHE A 55 2.95 -2.45 3.07
CA PHE A 55 2.82 -3.40 1.97
C PHE A 55 1.41 -3.94 1.92
N PHE A 56 0.75 -3.80 0.78
CA PHE A 56 -0.53 -4.40 0.45
C PHE A 56 -0.29 -5.52 -0.56
N SER A 57 -0.43 -6.75 -0.09
CA SER A 57 -0.22 -7.93 -0.92
C SER A 57 -1.50 -8.33 -1.66
N SER A 58 -1.31 -8.97 -2.82
CA SER A 58 -2.39 -9.52 -3.63
C SER A 58 -3.21 -10.63 -2.95
N LEU A 59 -2.69 -11.19 -1.85
CA LEU A 59 -3.35 -12.19 -1.00
C LEU A 59 -4.11 -11.54 0.17
N GLY A 60 -4.18 -10.21 0.21
CA GLY A 60 -4.88 -9.45 1.23
C GLY A 60 -4.05 -9.16 2.50
N ALA A 61 -2.85 -9.72 2.65
CA ALA A 61 -2.00 -9.40 3.81
C ALA A 61 -1.51 -7.94 3.77
N ILE A 62 -1.52 -7.29 4.93
CA ILE A 62 -1.00 -5.93 5.14
C ILE A 62 0.18 -5.98 6.13
N LEU A 63 1.35 -5.51 5.71
CA LEU A 63 2.55 -5.43 6.56
C LEU A 63 3.00 -3.98 6.71
N ASP A 64 3.15 -3.48 7.93
CA ASP A 64 3.68 -2.15 8.23
C ASP A 64 5.10 -2.27 8.77
N PHE A 65 6.07 -1.78 8.02
CA PHE A 65 7.49 -1.81 8.34
C PHE A 65 7.99 -0.40 8.65
N ARG A 66 8.79 -0.26 9.71
CA ARG A 66 9.51 0.98 10.04
C ARG A 66 10.95 0.71 10.46
N ALA A 67 11.89 1.48 9.91
CA ALA A 67 13.29 1.41 10.32
C ALA A 67 14.02 2.74 10.09
N ALA A 68 15.08 2.96 10.86
CA ALA A 68 16.04 4.00 10.56
C ALA A 68 17.05 3.51 9.52
N TRP A 69 17.52 4.41 8.66
CA TRP A 69 18.49 4.07 7.61
C TRP A 69 19.81 3.52 8.17
N THR A 70 20.21 3.99 9.35
CA THR A 70 21.42 3.57 10.06
C THR A 70 21.34 2.15 10.60
N GLU A 71 20.14 1.59 10.74
CA GLU A 71 19.93 0.23 11.24
C GLU A 71 19.96 -0.81 10.11
N MET A 72 19.93 -0.37 8.85
CA MET A 72 19.88 -1.25 7.70
C MET A 72 21.28 -1.71 7.29
N ASP A 73 21.56 -2.98 7.52
CA ASP A 73 22.74 -3.66 7.01
C ASP A 73 22.69 -3.85 5.48
N ALA A 74 23.80 -4.31 4.89
CA ALA A 74 23.92 -4.49 3.44
C ALA A 74 22.82 -5.39 2.87
N ALA A 75 22.37 -6.37 3.64
CA ALA A 75 21.43 -7.35 3.16
C ALA A 75 19.97 -6.86 3.26
N THR A 76 19.65 -6.05 4.27
CA THR A 76 18.40 -5.28 4.36
C THR A 76 18.32 -4.27 3.22
N ARG A 77 19.43 -3.60 2.89
CA ARG A 77 19.50 -2.71 1.72
C ARG A 77 19.30 -3.47 0.41
N GLY A 78 19.84 -4.68 0.29
CA GLY A 78 19.61 -5.58 -0.84
C GLY A 78 18.14 -6.00 -0.97
N TRP A 79 17.47 -6.31 0.15
CA TRP A 79 16.02 -6.54 0.17
C TRP A 79 15.24 -5.29 -0.24
N LEU A 80 15.60 -4.11 0.28
CA LEU A 80 14.95 -2.86 -0.11
C LEU A 80 15.11 -2.59 -1.61
N ALA A 81 16.30 -2.80 -2.17
CA ALA A 81 16.56 -2.73 -3.61
C ALA A 81 15.68 -3.68 -4.44
N PHE A 82 15.40 -4.88 -3.91
CA PHE A 82 14.43 -5.78 -4.53
C PHE A 82 13.02 -5.17 -4.48
N THR A 83 12.58 -4.69 -3.32
CA THR A 83 11.22 -4.12 -3.19
C THR A 83 10.99 -2.87 -4.06
N THR A 84 12.02 -2.03 -4.27
CA THR A 84 11.93 -0.83 -5.12
C THR A 84 11.76 -1.19 -6.61
N ARG A 85 12.24 -2.36 -7.03
CA ARG A 85 12.15 -2.81 -8.43
C ARG A 85 10.84 -3.51 -8.78
N TRP A 86 10.25 -4.25 -7.84
CA TRP A 86 9.17 -5.20 -8.14
C TRP A 86 7.78 -4.77 -7.69
N ASN A 87 7.68 -3.68 -6.92
CA ASN A 87 6.41 -3.18 -6.39
C ASN A 87 6.02 -1.85 -7.02
N ARG A 88 4.74 -1.51 -6.92
CA ARG A 88 4.23 -0.16 -7.22
C ARG A 88 4.29 0.68 -5.95
N TRP A 89 4.96 1.82 -6.03
CA TRP A 89 5.21 2.68 -4.89
C TRP A 89 4.32 3.92 -4.94
N TRP A 90 3.68 4.20 -3.81
CA TRP A 90 3.10 5.51 -3.53
C TRP A 90 4.01 6.22 -2.55
N LEU A 91 4.37 7.47 -2.89
CA LEU A 91 5.11 8.38 -2.02
C LEU A 91 4.30 9.66 -1.79
N PRO A 92 4.46 10.33 -0.63
CA PRO A 92 3.72 11.54 -0.32
C PRO A 92 4.15 12.68 -1.25
N ASP A 93 5.46 12.82 -1.47
CA ASP A 93 6.08 13.91 -2.22
C ASP A 93 7.43 13.50 -2.83
N VAL A 94 8.05 14.45 -3.55
CA VAL A 94 9.38 14.29 -4.15
C VAL A 94 10.51 14.25 -3.12
N ALA A 95 10.32 14.79 -1.91
CA ALA A 95 11.33 14.76 -0.86
C ALA A 95 11.50 13.36 -0.29
N ALA A 96 10.38 12.64 -0.08
CA ALA A 96 10.40 11.23 0.29
C ALA A 96 11.07 10.37 -0.79
N LEU A 97 10.81 10.65 -2.08
CA LEU A 97 11.51 9.97 -3.18
C LEU A 97 13.02 10.22 -3.13
N ALA A 98 13.44 11.48 -3.02
CA ALA A 98 14.84 11.84 -2.94
C ALA A 98 15.56 11.21 -1.74
N SER A 99 14.87 11.07 -0.59
CA SER A 99 15.41 10.33 0.57
C SER A 99 15.63 8.86 0.23
N ILE A 100 14.64 8.18 -0.34
CA ILE A 100 14.76 6.76 -0.73
C ILE A 100 15.89 6.57 -1.75
N GLU A 101 16.03 7.44 -2.73
CA GLU A 101 17.11 7.40 -3.73
C GLU A 101 18.51 7.59 -3.12
N ARG A 102 18.61 8.32 -2.01
CA ARG A 102 19.89 8.54 -1.32
C ARG A 102 20.34 7.29 -0.55
N TYR A 103 19.42 6.59 0.09
CA TYR A 103 19.72 5.46 0.97
C TYR A 103 19.52 4.09 0.31
N ALA A 104 18.82 4.05 -0.82
CA ALA A 104 18.48 2.87 -1.60
C ALA A 104 18.52 3.17 -3.11
N HIS A 105 17.86 2.33 -3.93
CA HIS A 105 17.68 2.61 -5.35
C HIS A 105 16.32 3.26 -5.61
N ALA A 106 16.26 4.15 -6.61
CA ALA A 106 15.01 4.73 -7.09
C ALA A 106 13.98 3.62 -7.41
N PRO A 107 12.74 3.70 -6.89
CA PRO A 107 11.71 2.75 -7.28
C PRO A 107 11.33 2.91 -8.75
N THR A 108 11.04 1.78 -9.40
CA THR A 108 10.83 1.73 -10.86
C THR A 108 9.41 2.12 -11.29
N ASP A 109 8.44 2.05 -10.37
CA ASP A 109 7.04 2.38 -10.58
C ASP A 109 6.57 3.22 -9.39
N VAL A 110 6.62 4.55 -9.54
CA VAL A 110 6.33 5.52 -8.49
C VAL A 110 5.12 6.37 -8.86
N ARG A 111 4.22 6.56 -7.91
CA ARG A 111 3.13 7.52 -7.93
C ARG A 111 3.26 8.48 -6.76
N LEU A 112 2.99 9.76 -7.00
CA LEU A 112 2.98 10.78 -5.96
C LEU A 112 1.53 11.16 -5.63
N ALA A 113 1.19 11.22 -4.35
CA ALA A 113 -0.18 11.54 -3.91
C ALA A 113 -0.57 13.01 -4.07
N GLY A 114 0.38 13.90 -4.33
CA GLY A 114 0.10 15.29 -4.72
C GLY A 114 -0.45 16.18 -3.60
N GLY A 115 -0.13 15.89 -2.34
CA GLY A 115 -0.50 16.73 -1.19
C GLY A 115 0.72 17.50 -0.64
N SER A 116 0.58 18.80 -0.42
CA SER A 116 1.65 19.73 0.01
C SER A 116 2.26 19.45 1.40
N ALA A 117 1.80 18.43 2.13
CA ALA A 117 2.27 18.14 3.48
C ALA A 117 3.22 16.94 3.48
N SER A 118 4.47 17.19 3.85
CA SER A 118 5.43 16.13 4.14
C SER A 118 4.85 15.20 5.21
N VAL A 119 4.90 13.89 4.95
CA VAL A 119 4.40 12.87 5.88
C VAL A 119 5.59 12.34 6.67
N ALA A 120 5.66 12.73 7.95
CA ALA A 120 6.69 12.24 8.85
C ALA A 120 6.53 10.71 9.07
N PRO A 121 7.54 9.88 8.76
CA PRO A 121 7.42 8.41 8.85
C PRO A 121 7.11 7.89 10.27
N HIS A 122 7.45 8.66 11.30
CA HIS A 122 7.21 8.30 12.70
C HIS A 122 5.81 8.69 13.21
N ASP A 123 5.12 9.62 12.53
CA ASP A 123 3.76 10.04 12.87
C ASP A 123 2.76 9.06 12.27
N THR A 124 2.13 8.26 13.15
CA THR A 124 1.17 7.25 12.71
C THR A 124 -0.14 7.84 12.22
N GLU A 125 -0.58 8.96 12.78
CA GLU A 125 -1.84 9.58 12.39
C GLU A 125 -1.70 10.25 11.02
N ALA A 126 -0.60 10.98 10.81
CA ALA A 126 -0.27 11.53 9.49
C ALA A 126 -0.10 10.44 8.44
N PHE A 127 0.58 9.34 8.78
CA PHE A 127 0.72 8.20 7.87
C PHE A 127 -0.61 7.53 7.54
N ARG A 128 -1.55 7.43 8.50
CA ARG A 128 -2.90 6.91 8.22
C ARG A 128 -3.70 7.84 7.31
N ARG A 129 -3.70 9.15 7.54
CA ARG A 129 -4.33 10.12 6.61
C ARG A 129 -3.76 10.03 5.20
N TYR A 130 -2.45 9.79 5.11
CA TYR A 130 -1.79 9.56 3.84
C TYR A 130 -2.29 8.28 3.16
N LEU A 131 -2.37 7.16 3.90
CA LEU A 131 -2.99 5.93 3.41
C LEU A 131 -4.44 6.15 2.93
N ASP A 132 -5.23 6.92 3.67
CA ASP A 132 -6.61 7.26 3.30
C ASP A 132 -6.67 8.03 1.96
N THR A 133 -5.67 8.87 1.68
CA THR A 133 -5.57 9.60 0.40
C THR A 133 -5.31 8.66 -0.77
N VAL A 134 -4.41 7.68 -0.59
CA VAL A 134 -4.11 6.67 -1.62
C VAL A 134 -5.28 5.70 -1.80
N GLU A 135 -5.93 5.29 -0.70
CA GLU A 135 -7.16 4.49 -0.73
C GLU A 135 -8.25 5.19 -1.54
N GLN A 136 -8.48 6.48 -1.31
CA GLN A 136 -9.44 7.27 -2.10
C GLN A 136 -9.08 7.36 -3.57
N HIS A 137 -7.79 7.34 -3.93
CA HIS A 137 -7.38 7.26 -5.33
C HIS A 137 -7.88 5.97 -5.97
N TYR A 138 -7.65 4.82 -5.32
CA TYR A 138 -8.09 3.52 -5.85
C TYR A 138 -9.60 3.31 -5.80
N ARG A 139 -10.32 3.92 -4.85
CA ARG A 139 -11.79 3.89 -4.85
C ARG A 139 -12.43 4.60 -6.04
N ARG A 140 -11.71 5.51 -6.69
CA ARG A 140 -12.19 6.20 -7.90
C ARG A 140 -11.94 5.37 -9.17
N ASP A 141 -11.15 4.31 -9.11
CA ASP A 141 -11.01 3.37 -10.20
C ASP A 141 -12.35 2.64 -10.42
N GLU A 142 -12.86 2.64 -11.65
CA GLU A 142 -14.19 2.13 -11.95
C GLU A 142 -14.33 0.62 -11.66
N ALA A 143 -13.30 -0.16 -11.98
CA ALA A 143 -13.33 -1.61 -11.78
C ALA A 143 -13.30 -1.94 -10.28
N ILE A 144 -12.46 -1.26 -9.51
CA ILE A 144 -12.39 -1.42 -8.06
C ILE A 144 -13.68 -0.92 -7.40
N SER A 145 -14.17 0.25 -7.80
CA SER A 145 -15.41 0.84 -7.27
C SER A 145 -16.60 -0.08 -7.45
N ARG A 146 -16.78 -0.64 -8.66
CA ARG A 146 -17.87 -1.58 -8.97
C ARG A 146 -17.78 -2.87 -8.15
N ALA A 147 -16.58 -3.33 -7.86
CA ALA A 147 -16.38 -4.54 -7.07
C ALA A 147 -16.58 -4.30 -5.56
N LEU A 148 -16.24 -3.10 -5.06
CA LEU A 148 -16.50 -2.70 -3.67
C LEU A 148 -17.95 -2.34 -3.40
N PHE A 149 -18.61 -1.74 -4.39
CA PHE A 149 -19.99 -1.27 -4.33
C PHE A 149 -20.78 -1.85 -5.50
N PRO A 150 -21.04 -3.17 -5.51
CA PRO A 150 -21.87 -3.77 -6.53
C PRO A 150 -23.25 -3.09 -6.50
N ALA A 151 -23.74 -2.67 -7.66
CA ALA A 151 -25.11 -2.19 -7.77
C ALA A 151 -26.04 -3.27 -7.20
N GLU A 152 -26.95 -2.90 -6.30
CA GLU A 152 -27.96 -3.82 -5.79
C GLU A 152 -28.63 -4.47 -7.01
N ALA A 153 -28.48 -5.79 -7.14
CA ALA A 153 -29.33 -6.53 -8.04
C ALA A 153 -30.77 -6.18 -7.62
N PRO A 154 -31.65 -5.74 -8.53
CA PRO A 154 -33.02 -5.45 -8.15
C PRO A 154 -33.54 -6.69 -7.45
N PHE A 155 -33.87 -6.56 -6.16
CA PHE A 155 -34.52 -7.61 -5.41
C PHE A 155 -35.71 -8.04 -6.26
N ALA A 156 -35.60 -9.21 -6.88
CA ALA A 156 -36.73 -9.84 -7.53
C ALA A 156 -37.69 -10.13 -6.39
N LEU A 157 -38.60 -9.20 -6.13
CA LEU A 157 -39.82 -9.42 -5.39
C LEU A 157 -40.52 -10.56 -6.13
N HIS A 158 -40.22 -11.79 -5.73
CA HIS A 158 -41.15 -12.88 -5.85
C HIS A 158 -42.32 -12.50 -4.95
N SER A 159 -43.18 -11.63 -5.46
CA SER A 159 -44.58 -11.61 -5.10
C SER A 159 -45.09 -13.00 -5.45
N GLY A 160 -45.01 -13.90 -4.48
CA GLY A 160 -45.75 -15.15 -4.50
C GLY A 160 -47.20 -14.78 -4.71
N CYS A 161 -47.67 -14.97 -5.94
CA CYS A 161 -49.07 -14.90 -6.29
C CYS A 161 -49.78 -16.01 -5.50
N LEU A 162 -50.26 -15.68 -4.31
CA LEU A 162 -51.32 -16.42 -3.66
C LEU A 162 -52.60 -16.03 -4.39
N THR A 163 -53.11 -16.95 -5.18
CA THR A 163 -54.48 -16.93 -5.70
C THR A 163 -55.12 -18.28 -5.43
N PRO A 164 -56.45 -18.30 -5.26
CA PRO A 164 -57.14 -18.81 -4.07
C PRO A 164 -57.46 -20.31 -4.08
#